data_AF-A0A961GJD2-F1
#
_entry.id   AF-A0A961GJD2-F1
#
_cell.length_a   1.000
_cell.length_b   1.000
_cell.length_c   1.000
_cell.angle_alpha   90.00
_cell.angle_beta   90.00
_cell.angle_gamma   90.00
#
_symmetry.space_group_name_H-M   'P 1'
#
loop_
_entity.id
_entity.type
_entity.pdbx_description
1 polymer ?
#
loop_
_entity_poly.entity_id
_entity_poly.type
_entity_poly.pdbx_seq_one_letter_code
_entity_poly.pdbx_strand_id
1 'polypeptide(L)'
;TGKGNDQVRFEVSTRALAPDLEVLAPVRVWGMTREDCIAYAAEHGIPITATREKLYSIDDNLWGRAIECGEMEDPWAEPPAGVWEMTVPRATEPRDLTISFDAGRPVAVDGDALAPHDLITTLNQVVGSYGWGRLDMVENRRVGIKSRETYEAPGALALITAHRDLEALTLERDLQRHKIGLEHRYAELVYDGLWFSPLKEALDAFVDSSQRFVTGDVRLRLEPGRCFVVGRRSPYSLYDYGLATYDAADSFNHADSEGFVKLWGLGIETWAAKQAQAGD
;
A
#
# COMPACT_ATOMS: atom_id res chain seq x y z
N THR A 1 3.03 9.45 21.04
CA THR A 1 3.66 10.64 21.66
C THR A 1 3.17 11.91 20.98
N GLY A 2 3.56 13.11 21.45
CA GLY A 2 3.16 14.39 20.85
C GLY A 2 3.75 14.70 19.46
N LYS A 3 4.69 13.90 18.96
CA LYS A 3 5.34 14.05 17.64
C LYS A 3 4.89 13.02 16.59
N GLY A 4 4.03 12.07 16.98
CA GLY A 4 3.57 10.99 16.11
C GLY A 4 2.21 11.28 15.49
N ASN A 5 1.92 10.61 14.37
CA ASN A 5 0.61 10.70 13.71
C ASN A 5 -0.48 9.97 14.51
N ASP A 6 -0.13 8.95 15.32
CA ASP A 6 -1.14 8.14 16.03
C ASP A 6 -2.00 8.95 16.99
N GLN A 7 -1.46 10.00 17.64
CA GLN A 7 -2.30 10.86 18.48
C GLN A 7 -3.44 11.48 17.67
N VAL A 8 -3.19 11.85 16.41
CA VAL A 8 -4.20 12.43 15.51
C VAL A 8 -5.20 11.34 15.15
N ARG A 9 -4.72 10.16 14.75
CA ARG A 9 -5.57 9.01 14.38
C ARG A 9 -6.51 8.60 15.52
N PHE A 10 -5.99 8.45 16.73
CA PHE A 10 -6.79 8.09 17.92
C PHE A 10 -7.77 9.19 18.32
N GLU A 11 -7.30 10.45 18.46
CA GLU A 11 -8.16 11.51 18.98
C GLU A 11 -9.22 11.96 17.98
N VAL A 12 -8.89 12.07 16.69
CA VAL A 12 -9.86 12.41 15.65
C VAL A 12 -10.93 11.32 15.56
N SER A 13 -10.53 10.05 15.58
CA SER A 13 -11.48 8.93 15.55
C SER A 13 -12.37 8.90 16.80
N THR A 14 -11.80 9.10 17.99
CA THR A 14 -12.56 9.13 19.23
C THR A 14 -13.57 10.27 19.22
N ARG A 15 -13.17 11.47 18.77
CA ARG A 15 -14.07 12.63 18.66
C ARG A 15 -15.15 12.44 17.60
N ALA A 16 -14.88 11.70 16.53
CA ALA A 16 -15.88 11.38 15.52
C ALA A 16 -16.92 10.36 16.01
N LEU A 17 -16.50 9.34 16.77
CA LEU A 17 -17.35 8.23 17.19
C LEU A 17 -18.05 8.44 18.54
N ALA A 18 -17.39 9.15 19.47
CA ALA A 18 -17.85 9.33 20.84
C ALA A 18 -17.38 10.70 21.38
N PRO A 19 -17.92 11.82 20.86
CA PRO A 19 -17.44 13.17 21.16
C PRO A 19 -17.55 13.57 22.64
N ASP A 20 -18.43 12.92 23.40
CA ASP A 20 -18.65 13.21 24.83
C ASP A 20 -17.57 12.59 25.74
N LEU A 21 -16.71 11.71 25.21
CA LEU A 21 -15.61 11.12 25.98
C LEU A 21 -14.46 12.12 26.14
N GLU A 22 -13.97 12.24 27.38
CA GLU A 22 -12.72 12.93 27.66
C GLU A 22 -11.52 12.10 27.19
N VAL A 23 -10.62 12.72 26.44
CA VAL A 23 -9.38 12.06 26.00
C VAL A 23 -8.22 12.47 26.92
N LEU A 24 -7.74 11.51 27.70
CA LEU A 24 -6.52 11.66 28.50
C LEU A 24 -5.32 11.12 27.71
N ALA A 25 -4.32 11.97 27.48
CA ALA A 25 -3.09 11.61 26.77
C ALA A 25 -1.82 11.76 27.65
N PRO A 26 -1.65 10.93 28.70
CA PRO A 26 -0.54 10.99 29.67
C PRO A 26 0.84 11.25 29.09
N VAL A 27 1.24 10.49 28.05
CA VAL A 27 2.57 10.56 27.44
C VAL A 27 2.84 11.92 26.79
N ARG A 28 1.80 12.70 26.44
CA ARG A 28 1.96 14.06 25.90
C ARG A 28 2.08 15.12 27.01
N VAL A 29 1.52 14.87 28.19
CA VAL A 29 1.35 15.89 29.23
C VAL A 29 2.27 15.70 30.44
N TRP A 30 2.66 14.48 30.78
CA TRP A 30 3.43 14.19 31.99
C TRP A 30 4.92 14.55 31.87
N GLY A 31 5.44 14.75 30.66
CA GLY A 31 6.83 15.15 30.43
C GLY A 31 7.88 14.10 30.83
N MET A 32 7.45 12.89 31.21
CA MET A 32 8.34 11.81 31.62
C MET A 32 9.09 11.24 30.40
N THR A 33 10.40 11.09 30.55
CA THR A 33 11.22 10.32 29.63
C THR A 33 11.00 8.81 29.84
N ARG A 34 11.54 7.99 28.94
CA ARG A 34 11.54 6.53 29.12
C ARG A 34 12.24 6.12 30.41
N GLU A 35 13.32 6.82 30.77
CA GLU A 35 14.07 6.56 32.00
C GLU A 35 13.25 6.91 33.23
N ASP A 36 12.53 8.04 33.21
CA ASP A 36 11.63 8.42 34.30
C ASP A 36 10.51 7.39 34.47
N CYS A 37 9.96 6.85 33.37
CA CYS A 37 8.95 5.80 33.44
C CYS A 37 9.48 4.50 34.07
N ILE A 38 10.73 4.12 33.76
CA ILE A 38 11.39 2.94 34.36
C ILE A 38 11.63 3.17 35.85
N ALA A 39 12.11 4.36 36.23
CA ALA A 39 12.34 4.71 37.63
C ALA A 39 11.03 4.73 38.43
N TYR A 40 9.98 5.32 37.87
CA TYR A 40 8.64 5.34 38.46
C TYR A 40 8.10 3.91 38.65
N ALA A 41 8.26 3.04 37.65
CA ALA A 41 7.87 1.64 37.76
C ALA A 41 8.64 0.91 38.87
N ALA A 42 9.96 1.14 38.99
CA ALA A 42 10.77 0.56 40.04
C ALA A 42 10.38 1.06 41.45
N GLU A 43 10.16 2.37 41.59
CA GLU A 43 9.72 2.99 42.85
C GLU A 43 8.37 2.43 43.33
N HIS A 44 7.45 2.17 42.41
CA HIS A 44 6.11 1.66 42.72
C HIS A 44 5.99 0.13 42.64
N GLY A 45 7.10 -0.59 42.44
CA GLY A 45 7.10 -2.06 42.35
C GLY A 45 6.30 -2.61 41.16
N ILE A 46 6.17 -1.86 40.07
CA ILE A 46 5.47 -2.28 38.84
C ILE A 46 6.42 -3.15 38.01
N PRO A 47 6.10 -4.44 37.77
CA PRO A 47 6.98 -5.32 37.00
C PRO A 47 6.95 -4.94 35.52
N ILE A 48 8.11 -4.57 34.96
CA ILE A 48 8.29 -4.27 33.53
C ILE A 48 9.47 -5.04 32.94
N THR A 49 9.39 -5.39 31.66
CA THR A 49 10.47 -6.04 30.89
C THR A 49 11.34 -5.05 30.12
N ALA A 50 10.98 -3.75 30.16
CA ALA A 50 11.69 -2.72 29.44
C ALA A 50 13.06 -2.47 30.09
N THR A 51 14.12 -2.75 29.33
CA THR A 51 15.50 -2.38 29.69
C THR A 51 15.90 -1.09 28.96
N ARG A 52 17.00 -0.47 29.40
CA ARG A 52 17.65 0.63 28.68
C ARG A 52 18.17 0.23 27.29
N GLU A 53 18.38 -1.08 27.07
CA GLU A 53 19.05 -1.64 25.88
C GLU A 53 18.13 -1.94 24.69
N LYS A 54 16.80 -1.89 24.84
CA LYS A 54 15.89 -1.98 23.68
C LYS A 54 15.97 -0.66 22.90
N LEU A 55 16.86 -0.66 21.90
CA LEU A 55 17.24 0.49 21.07
C LEU A 55 16.17 0.93 20.07
N TYR A 56 15.27 0.03 19.64
CA TYR A 56 14.29 0.30 18.60
C TYR A 56 12.86 0.41 19.14
N SER A 57 12.09 1.30 18.53
CA SER A 57 10.64 1.38 18.68
C SER A 57 10.02 0.56 17.54
N ILE A 58 9.21 -0.44 17.90
CA ILE A 58 8.61 -1.38 16.96
C ILE A 58 7.10 -1.34 17.17
N ASP A 59 6.36 -1.15 16.08
CA ASP A 59 4.93 -1.38 16.00
C ASP A 59 4.69 -2.54 15.03
N ASP A 60 3.99 -3.58 15.46
CA ASP A 60 3.84 -4.83 14.73
C ASP A 60 2.38 -5.29 14.77
N ASN A 61 1.83 -5.58 13.60
CA ASN A 61 0.51 -6.12 13.45
C ASN A 61 0.44 -7.05 12.22
N LEU A 62 -0.74 -7.63 11.98
CA LEU A 62 -0.95 -8.56 10.86
C LEU A 62 -0.51 -8.00 9.49
N TRP A 63 -0.69 -6.70 9.26
CA TRP A 63 -0.47 -6.08 7.95
C TRP A 63 1.00 -5.78 7.68
N GLY A 64 1.78 -5.54 8.72
CA GLY A 64 3.19 -5.23 8.62
C GLY A 64 3.77 -4.73 9.92
N ARG A 65 5.05 -4.40 9.85
CA ARG A 65 5.86 -3.98 10.99
C ARG A 65 6.58 -2.68 10.67
N ALA A 66 6.48 -1.70 11.55
CA ALA A 66 7.22 -0.44 11.50
C ALA A 66 8.35 -0.46 12.53
N ILE A 67 9.51 0.06 12.14
CA ILE A 67 10.72 0.05 12.94
C ILE A 67 11.38 1.43 12.84
N GLU A 68 11.53 2.09 14.00
CA GLU A 68 12.10 3.43 14.13
C GLU A 68 13.08 3.53 15.31
N CYS A 69 13.72 4.70 15.43
CA CYS A 69 14.71 5.08 16.45
C CYS A 69 16.08 4.39 16.32
N GLY A 70 17.05 4.86 17.12
CA GLY A 70 18.42 4.37 17.11
C GLY A 70 19.19 4.82 15.87
N GLU A 71 20.03 3.94 15.32
CA GLU A 71 20.88 4.22 14.15
C GLU A 71 20.08 4.64 12.89
N MET A 72 18.81 4.22 12.79
CA MET A 72 17.93 4.56 11.66
C MET A 72 17.47 6.03 11.65
N GLU A 73 17.71 6.80 12.72
CA GLU A 73 17.44 8.24 12.74
C GLU A 73 18.40 9.03 11.84
N ASP A 74 19.62 8.52 11.59
CA ASP A 74 20.53 9.08 10.60
C ASP A 74 20.15 8.57 9.20
N PRO A 75 19.65 9.41 8.28
CA PRO A 75 19.26 8.99 6.94
C PRO A 75 20.44 8.50 6.08
N TRP A 76 21.69 8.67 6.52
CA TRP A 76 22.87 8.13 5.87
C TRP A 76 23.26 6.72 6.33
N ALA A 77 22.72 6.25 7.46
CA ALA A 77 23.01 4.92 8.00
C ALA A 77 22.15 3.85 7.31
N GLU A 78 22.72 2.68 7.01
CA GLU A 78 21.97 1.53 6.53
C GLU A 78 21.14 0.91 7.67
N PRO A 79 19.91 0.44 7.43
CA PRO A 79 19.15 -0.28 8.46
C PRO A 79 19.91 -1.53 8.95
N PRO A 80 20.09 -1.72 10.27
CA PRO A 80 20.83 -2.85 10.81
C PRO A 80 20.26 -4.21 10.36
N ALA A 81 21.12 -5.14 9.95
CA ALA A 81 20.69 -6.43 9.39
C ALA A 81 19.79 -7.27 10.32
N GLY A 82 19.96 -7.13 11.64
CA GLY A 82 19.19 -7.86 12.65
C GLY A 82 17.83 -7.25 13.00
N VAL A 83 17.44 -6.15 12.35
CA VAL A 83 16.20 -5.44 12.66
C VAL A 83 14.96 -6.09 12.03
N TRP A 84 15.19 -6.84 10.95
CA TRP A 84 14.16 -7.50 10.14
C TRP A 84 13.70 -8.82 10.77
N GLU A 85 12.39 -9.00 10.92
CA GLU A 85 11.78 -10.21 11.49
C GLU A 85 10.85 -10.90 10.49
N MET A 86 9.99 -10.15 9.79
CA MET A 86 9.04 -10.71 8.83
C MET A 86 9.71 -11.16 7.53
N THR A 87 10.81 -10.51 7.16
CA THR A 87 11.47 -10.64 5.84
C THR A 87 12.87 -11.25 5.95
N VAL A 88 13.09 -12.15 6.90
CA VAL A 88 14.36 -12.90 6.98
C VAL A 88 14.45 -13.87 5.80
N PRO A 89 15.44 -13.71 4.89
CA PRO A 89 15.58 -14.60 3.74
C PRO A 89 15.90 -16.03 4.18
N ARG A 90 15.05 -16.97 3.78
CA ARG A 90 15.16 -18.41 4.04
C ARG A 90 14.98 -19.25 2.78
N ALA A 91 14.19 -18.77 1.82
CA ALA A 91 13.95 -19.43 0.54
C ALA A 91 14.95 -18.96 -0.53
N THR A 92 15.48 -19.90 -1.31
CA THR A 92 16.46 -19.63 -2.38
C THR A 92 15.95 -19.97 -3.77
N GLU A 93 15.10 -21.00 -3.88
CA GLU A 93 14.57 -21.46 -5.17
C GLU A 93 13.38 -20.61 -5.63
N PRO A 94 13.33 -20.20 -6.91
CA PRO A 94 12.19 -19.47 -7.45
C PRO A 94 10.87 -20.24 -7.27
N ARG A 95 9.81 -19.52 -6.91
CA ARG A 95 8.45 -20.08 -6.77
C ARG A 95 7.43 -19.17 -7.43
N ASP A 96 6.50 -19.78 -8.16
CA ASP A 96 5.29 -19.10 -8.58
C ASP A 96 4.20 -19.26 -7.50
N LEU A 97 3.46 -18.19 -7.24
CA LEU A 97 2.41 -18.06 -6.24
C LEU A 97 1.19 -17.42 -6.92
N THR A 98 0.01 -18.00 -6.79
CA THR A 98 -1.22 -17.43 -7.36
C THR A 98 -2.09 -16.82 -6.27
N ILE A 99 -2.58 -15.59 -6.47
CA ILE A 99 -3.55 -14.94 -5.61
C ILE A 99 -4.85 -14.78 -6.39
N SER A 100 -5.95 -15.27 -5.83
CA SER A 100 -7.28 -15.14 -6.43
C SER A 100 -8.05 -14.02 -5.74
N PHE A 101 -8.78 -13.23 -6.53
CA PHE A 101 -9.63 -12.14 -6.07
C PHE A 101 -11.07 -12.33 -6.50
N ASP A 102 -11.99 -11.88 -5.65
CA ASP A 102 -13.41 -11.70 -5.98
C ASP A 102 -13.88 -10.31 -5.58
N ALA A 103 -14.40 -9.55 -6.54
CA ALA A 103 -14.82 -8.16 -6.39
C ALA A 103 -13.78 -7.30 -5.65
N GLY A 104 -12.51 -7.41 -6.06
CA GLY A 104 -11.36 -6.70 -5.49
C GLY A 104 -10.82 -7.28 -4.17
N ARG A 105 -11.49 -8.27 -3.57
CA ARG A 105 -11.08 -8.88 -2.29
C ARG A 105 -10.25 -10.13 -2.54
N PRO A 106 -9.08 -10.31 -1.90
CA PRO A 106 -8.34 -11.58 -2.02
C PRO A 106 -9.10 -12.69 -1.28
N VAL A 107 -9.27 -13.83 -1.94
CA VAL A 107 -10.09 -14.97 -1.45
C VAL A 107 -9.33 -16.29 -1.38
N ALA A 108 -8.24 -16.45 -2.13
CA ALA A 108 -7.45 -17.69 -2.14
C ALA A 108 -5.98 -17.45 -2.48
N VAL A 109 -5.13 -18.39 -2.06
CA VAL A 109 -3.71 -18.47 -2.41
C VAL A 109 -3.42 -19.88 -2.93
N ASP A 110 -2.79 -19.99 -4.10
CA ASP A 110 -2.52 -21.26 -4.79
C ASP A 110 -3.77 -22.16 -4.98
N GLY A 111 -4.95 -21.55 -5.05
CA GLY A 111 -6.23 -22.23 -5.18
C GLY A 111 -6.90 -22.62 -3.86
N ASP A 112 -6.20 -22.49 -2.73
CA ASP A 112 -6.75 -22.75 -1.42
C ASP A 112 -7.50 -21.52 -0.90
N ALA A 113 -8.82 -21.65 -0.67
CA ALA A 113 -9.63 -20.59 -0.11
C ALA A 113 -9.26 -20.34 1.36
N LEU A 114 -9.01 -19.09 1.71
CA LEU A 114 -8.53 -18.70 3.04
C LEU A 114 -9.37 -17.55 3.60
N ALA A 115 -9.52 -17.52 4.92
CA ALA A 115 -10.04 -16.34 5.58
C ALA A 115 -9.06 -15.17 5.39
N PRO A 116 -9.52 -13.90 5.40
CA PRO A 116 -8.65 -12.76 5.12
C PRO A 116 -7.38 -12.69 5.98
N HIS A 117 -7.48 -13.04 7.26
CA HIS A 117 -6.34 -13.03 8.17
C HIS A 117 -5.33 -14.15 7.87
N ASP A 118 -5.80 -15.38 7.65
CA ASP A 118 -4.96 -16.51 7.26
C ASP A 118 -4.27 -16.26 5.91
N LEU A 119 -4.97 -15.61 4.99
CA LEU A 119 -4.42 -15.22 3.69
C LEU A 119 -3.24 -14.26 3.86
N ILE A 120 -3.41 -13.19 4.64
CA ILE A 120 -2.34 -12.22 4.90
C ILE A 120 -1.18 -12.88 5.64
N THR A 121 -1.45 -13.70 6.66
CA THR A 121 -0.41 -14.44 7.39
C THR A 121 0.37 -15.37 6.46
N THR A 122 -0.32 -16.11 5.58
CA THR A 122 0.30 -17.01 4.60
C THR A 122 1.21 -16.23 3.65
N LEU A 123 0.72 -15.10 3.11
CA LEU A 123 1.51 -14.26 2.23
C LEU A 123 2.71 -13.64 2.94
N ASN A 124 2.55 -13.18 4.19
CA ASN A 124 3.66 -12.67 4.99
C ASN A 124 4.75 -13.72 5.17
N GLN A 125 4.37 -14.97 5.49
CA GLN A 125 5.32 -16.07 5.67
C GLN A 125 6.03 -16.45 4.37
N VAL A 126 5.26 -16.66 3.29
CA VAL A 126 5.79 -17.13 2.01
C VAL A 126 6.64 -16.05 1.36
N VAL A 127 6.09 -14.85 1.16
CA VAL A 127 6.79 -13.74 0.48
C VAL A 127 7.94 -13.21 1.35
N GLY A 128 7.72 -13.09 2.66
CA GLY A 128 8.76 -12.67 3.61
C GLY A 128 9.94 -13.63 3.65
N SER A 129 9.72 -14.94 3.44
CA SER A 129 10.83 -15.91 3.36
C SER A 129 11.78 -15.68 2.18
N TYR A 130 11.41 -14.90 1.17
CA TYR A 130 12.29 -14.47 0.09
C TYR A 130 13.01 -13.14 0.39
N GLY A 131 12.76 -12.52 1.54
CA GLY A 131 13.37 -11.23 1.91
C GLY A 131 12.79 -10.02 1.18
N TRP A 132 11.64 -10.16 0.53
CA TRP A 132 10.97 -9.07 -0.16
C TRP A 132 9.93 -8.39 0.73
N GLY A 133 9.67 -7.11 0.49
CA GLY A 133 8.67 -6.31 1.21
C GLY A 133 9.23 -5.37 2.27
N ARG A 134 10.53 -5.10 2.23
CA ARG A 134 11.17 -4.06 3.04
C ARG A 134 11.00 -2.70 2.38
N LEU A 135 10.65 -1.69 3.17
CA LEU A 135 10.60 -0.29 2.76
C LEU A 135 11.51 0.52 3.68
N ASP A 136 12.22 1.49 3.12
CA ASP A 136 13.01 2.49 3.85
C ASP A 136 12.68 3.85 3.24
N MET A 137 12.07 4.73 4.02
CA MET A 137 11.58 6.00 3.49
C MET A 137 11.69 7.15 4.49
N VAL A 138 11.89 8.34 3.93
CA VAL A 138 11.66 9.60 4.63
C VAL A 138 10.27 10.09 4.28
N GLU A 139 9.39 10.13 5.27
CA GLU A 139 7.99 10.51 5.12
C GLU A 139 7.68 11.88 5.73
N ASN A 140 6.54 12.47 5.35
CA ASN A 140 6.06 13.75 5.87
C ASN A 140 4.95 13.49 6.88
N ARG A 141 5.26 13.63 8.17
CA ARG A 141 4.25 13.50 9.23
C ARG A 141 3.24 14.63 9.14
N ARG A 142 2.00 14.34 9.52
CA ARG A 142 0.90 15.31 9.54
C ARG A 142 1.21 16.53 10.42
N VAL A 143 2.03 16.32 11.46
CA VAL A 143 2.45 17.38 12.38
C VAL A 143 3.53 18.31 11.80
N GLY A 144 3.90 18.16 10.52
CA GLY A 144 4.76 19.10 9.78
C GLY A 144 6.27 18.78 9.80
N ILE A 145 6.67 17.61 10.30
CA ILE A 145 8.07 17.18 10.32
C ILE A 145 8.31 16.01 9.37
N LYS A 146 9.56 15.82 8.98
CA LYS A 146 10.00 14.59 8.33
C LYS A 146 10.45 13.57 9.38
N SER A 147 10.17 12.29 9.13
CA SER A 147 10.77 11.16 9.84
C SER A 147 11.30 10.14 8.84
N ARG A 148 12.35 9.43 9.22
CA ARG A 148 12.77 8.22 8.51
C ARG A 148 12.21 7.01 9.25
N GLU A 149 11.56 6.13 8.52
CA GLU A 149 10.99 4.90 9.05
C GLU A 149 11.28 3.75 8.10
N THR A 150 11.50 2.57 8.69
CA THR A 150 11.65 1.33 7.95
C THR A 150 10.47 0.44 8.23
N TYR A 151 10.02 -0.29 7.20
CA TYR A 151 8.83 -1.14 7.28
C TYR A 151 9.08 -2.51 6.70
N GLU A 152 8.40 -3.52 7.25
CA GLU A 152 8.23 -4.84 6.64
C GLU A 152 6.75 -5.06 6.34
N ALA A 153 6.40 -5.23 5.07
CA ALA A 153 5.03 -5.44 4.62
C ALA A 153 4.92 -6.46 3.47
N PRO A 154 5.53 -7.66 3.59
CA PRO A 154 5.63 -8.63 2.50
C PRO A 154 4.27 -9.02 1.89
N GLY A 155 3.31 -9.43 2.72
CA GLY A 155 2.00 -9.85 2.25
C GLY A 155 1.18 -8.70 1.71
N ALA A 156 1.19 -7.56 2.40
CA ALA A 156 0.50 -6.34 1.98
C ALA A 156 0.96 -5.84 0.60
N LEU A 157 2.28 -5.75 0.39
CA LEU A 157 2.84 -5.30 -0.89
C LEU A 157 2.58 -6.31 -2.01
N ALA A 158 2.59 -7.61 -1.73
CA ALA A 158 2.23 -8.65 -2.70
C ALA A 158 0.75 -8.53 -3.11
N LEU A 159 -0.14 -8.32 -2.15
CA LEU A 159 -1.57 -8.07 -2.40
C LEU A 159 -1.79 -6.83 -3.25
N ILE A 160 -1.19 -5.69 -2.89
CA ILE A 160 -1.30 -4.44 -3.66
C ILE A 160 -0.76 -4.63 -5.09
N THR A 161 0.37 -5.34 -5.23
CA THR A 161 0.97 -5.62 -6.55
C THR A 161 0.06 -6.46 -7.42
N ALA A 162 -0.49 -7.55 -6.87
CA ALA A 162 -1.40 -8.43 -7.60
C ALA A 162 -2.74 -7.75 -7.91
N HIS A 163 -3.30 -7.00 -6.95
CA HIS A 163 -4.57 -6.30 -7.12
C HIS A 163 -4.50 -5.24 -8.23
N ARG A 164 -3.47 -4.39 -8.23
CA ARG A 164 -3.25 -3.39 -9.29
C ARG A 164 -3.10 -4.02 -10.68
N ASP A 165 -2.47 -5.19 -10.75
CA ASP A 165 -2.33 -5.92 -12.00
C ASP A 165 -3.66 -6.47 -12.53
N LEU A 166 -4.50 -6.98 -11.63
CA LEU A 166 -5.84 -7.44 -11.98
C LEU A 166 -6.75 -6.27 -12.40
N GLU A 167 -6.64 -5.11 -11.74
CA GLU A 167 -7.36 -3.90 -12.16
C GLU A 167 -6.96 -3.47 -13.57
N ALA A 168 -5.69 -3.56 -13.95
CA ALA A 168 -5.25 -3.24 -15.31
C ALA A 168 -5.86 -4.16 -16.39
N LEU A 169 -6.28 -5.37 -16.01
CA LEU A 169 -6.96 -6.31 -16.90
C LEU A 169 -8.48 -6.08 -16.96
N THR A 170 -9.07 -5.54 -15.89
CA THR A 170 -10.53 -5.58 -15.66
C THR A 170 -11.21 -4.21 -15.60
N LEU A 171 -10.45 -3.12 -15.42
CA LEU A 171 -10.97 -1.76 -15.44
C LEU A 171 -10.79 -1.12 -16.81
N GLU A 172 -11.81 -0.37 -17.24
CA GLU A 172 -11.72 0.47 -18.44
C GLU A 172 -10.66 1.57 -18.23
N ARG A 173 -9.99 1.97 -19.32
CA ARG A 173 -8.82 2.86 -19.33
C ARG A 173 -9.02 4.13 -18.52
N ASP A 174 -10.12 4.86 -18.73
CA ASP A 174 -10.30 6.17 -18.11
C ASP A 174 -10.78 6.04 -16.65
N LEU A 175 -11.56 5.00 -16.32
CA LEU A 175 -11.84 4.63 -14.92
C LEU A 175 -10.55 4.30 -14.16
N GLN A 176 -9.68 3.45 -14.73
CA GLN A 176 -8.41 3.08 -14.11
C GLN A 176 -7.52 4.31 -13.88
N ARG A 177 -7.37 5.16 -14.90
CA ARG A 177 -6.57 6.41 -14.81
C ARG A 177 -7.09 7.35 -13.72
N HIS A 178 -8.41 7.53 -13.64
CA HIS A 178 -8.99 8.40 -12.63
C HIS A 178 -8.86 7.82 -11.22
N LYS A 179 -9.03 6.50 -11.07
CA LYS A 179 -8.91 5.80 -9.79
C LYS A 179 -7.54 6.01 -9.12
N ILE A 180 -6.44 6.09 -9.88
CA ILE A 180 -5.09 6.29 -9.32
C ILE A 180 -5.02 7.54 -8.42
N GLY A 181 -5.58 8.67 -8.88
CA GLY A 181 -5.60 9.90 -8.09
C GLY A 181 -6.48 9.79 -6.84
N LEU A 182 -7.61 9.08 -6.93
CA LEU A 182 -8.50 8.82 -5.80
C LEU A 182 -7.88 7.87 -4.78
N GLU A 183 -7.14 6.86 -5.22
CA GLU A 183 -6.42 5.91 -4.37
C GLU A 183 -5.34 6.63 -3.55
N HIS A 184 -4.59 7.56 -4.17
CA HIS A 184 -3.64 8.41 -3.45
C HIS A 184 -4.34 9.27 -2.41
N ARG A 185 -5.45 9.93 -2.79
CA ARG A 185 -6.21 10.75 -1.85
C ARG A 185 -6.79 9.93 -0.69
N TYR A 186 -7.21 8.70 -0.96
CA TYR A 186 -7.67 7.76 0.05
C TYR A 186 -6.56 7.47 1.06
N ALA A 187 -5.35 7.13 0.59
CA ALA A 187 -4.19 6.87 1.43
C ALA A 187 -3.82 8.09 2.31
N GLU A 188 -3.85 9.30 1.75
CA GLU A 188 -3.62 10.55 2.51
C GLU A 188 -4.62 10.72 3.66
N LEU A 189 -5.91 10.50 3.41
CA LEU A 189 -6.94 10.62 4.45
C LEU A 189 -6.71 9.63 5.58
N VAL A 190 -6.34 8.39 5.26
CA VAL A 190 -6.03 7.35 6.25
C VAL A 190 -4.79 7.75 7.06
N TYR A 191 -3.73 8.19 6.39
CA TYR A 191 -2.49 8.64 7.04
C TYR A 191 -2.74 9.80 8.01
N ASP A 192 -3.57 10.76 7.60
CA ASP A 192 -3.95 11.97 8.34
C ASP A 192 -4.97 11.71 9.49
N GLY A 193 -5.38 10.46 9.72
CA GLY A 193 -6.34 10.11 10.77
C GLY A 193 -7.79 10.45 10.45
N LEU A 194 -8.12 10.66 9.17
CA LEU A 194 -9.44 11.03 8.67
C LEU A 194 -10.25 9.81 8.19
N TRP A 195 -10.06 8.66 8.83
CA TRP A 195 -10.76 7.42 8.50
C TRP A 195 -12.29 7.55 8.55
N PHE A 196 -12.80 8.29 9.54
CA PHE A 196 -14.24 8.53 9.73
C PHE A 196 -14.71 9.85 9.09
N SER A 197 -13.97 10.37 8.10
CA SER A 197 -14.36 11.60 7.39
C SER A 197 -15.37 11.31 6.26
N PRO A 198 -16.26 12.25 5.92
CA PRO A 198 -17.24 12.05 4.85
C PRO A 198 -16.61 11.88 3.47
N LEU A 199 -15.43 12.46 3.23
CA LEU A 199 -14.72 12.24 1.97
C LEU A 199 -14.22 10.79 1.87
N LYS A 200 -13.71 10.20 2.95
CA LYS A 200 -13.28 8.80 2.98
C LYS A 200 -14.47 7.88 2.67
N GLU A 201 -15.62 8.10 3.31
CA GLU A 201 -16.85 7.35 3.04
C GLU A 201 -17.31 7.47 1.58
N ALA A 202 -17.27 8.67 0.99
CA ALA A 202 -17.59 8.86 -0.41
C ALA A 202 -16.62 8.12 -1.35
N LEU A 203 -15.34 8.06 -0.99
CA LEU A 203 -14.34 7.29 -1.74
C LEU A 203 -14.53 5.79 -1.56
N ASP A 204 -14.98 5.29 -0.41
CA ASP A 204 -15.34 3.87 -0.22
C ASP A 204 -16.40 3.45 -1.25
N ALA A 205 -17.45 4.25 -1.42
CA ALA A 205 -18.51 3.97 -2.40
C ALA A 205 -17.99 3.95 -3.85
N PHE A 206 -17.05 4.84 -4.19
CA PHE A 206 -16.37 4.82 -5.48
C PHE A 206 -15.57 3.53 -5.67
N VAL A 207 -14.78 3.15 -4.64
CA VAL A 207 -13.97 1.93 -4.65
C VAL A 207 -14.88 0.72 -4.84
N ASP A 208 -15.90 0.54 -4.01
CA ASP A 208 -16.86 -0.58 -4.11
C ASP A 208 -17.46 -0.71 -5.52
N SER A 209 -17.86 0.41 -6.13
CA SER A 209 -18.38 0.41 -7.51
C SER A 209 -17.33 -0.01 -8.54
N SER A 210 -16.10 0.46 -8.39
CA SER A 210 -14.98 0.12 -9.30
C SER A 210 -14.57 -1.35 -9.18
N GLN A 211 -14.71 -1.96 -8.00
CA GLN A 211 -14.21 -3.31 -7.73
C GLN A 211 -15.13 -4.43 -8.23
N ARG A 212 -16.36 -4.14 -8.67
CA ARG A 212 -17.39 -5.15 -9.02
C ARG A 212 -16.95 -6.26 -9.98
N PHE A 213 -16.02 -5.98 -10.89
CA PHE A 213 -15.50 -6.95 -11.87
C PHE A 213 -14.02 -7.27 -11.70
N VAL A 214 -13.40 -6.81 -10.61
CA VAL A 214 -12.01 -7.12 -10.26
C VAL A 214 -11.97 -8.51 -9.63
N THR A 215 -12.33 -9.52 -10.42
CA THR A 215 -12.38 -10.95 -10.05
C THR A 215 -11.48 -11.72 -11.00
N GLY A 216 -10.61 -12.57 -10.49
CA GLY A 216 -9.65 -13.32 -11.28
C GLY A 216 -8.41 -13.75 -10.50
N ASP A 217 -7.42 -14.29 -11.21
CA ASP A 217 -6.18 -14.78 -10.63
C ASP A 217 -4.99 -13.98 -11.14
N VAL A 218 -4.05 -13.70 -10.25
CA VAL A 218 -2.74 -13.14 -10.58
C VAL A 218 -1.64 -14.04 -10.06
N ARG A 219 -0.72 -14.42 -10.95
CA ARG A 219 0.44 -15.24 -10.62
C ARG A 219 1.66 -14.36 -10.43
N LEU A 220 2.19 -14.35 -9.21
CA LEU A 220 3.45 -13.74 -8.82
C LEU A 220 4.58 -14.75 -8.92
N ARG A 221 5.78 -14.28 -9.24
CA ARG A 221 7.04 -15.02 -9.12
C ARG A 221 7.85 -14.43 -7.99
N LEU A 222 8.30 -15.31 -7.10
CA LEU A 222 9.16 -15.04 -5.98
C LEU A 222 10.56 -15.53 -6.29
N GLU A 223 11.54 -14.66 -6.11
CA GLU A 223 12.97 -14.95 -6.17
C GLU A 223 13.63 -14.24 -4.97
N PRO A 224 14.85 -14.62 -4.55
CA PRO A 224 15.52 -13.92 -3.45
C PRO A 224 15.54 -12.40 -3.66
N GLY A 225 14.91 -11.66 -2.76
CA GLY A 225 14.77 -10.21 -2.77
C GLY A 225 13.77 -9.65 -3.80
N ARG A 226 12.97 -10.49 -4.48
CA ARG A 226 12.07 -10.05 -5.57
C ARG A 226 10.70 -10.72 -5.52
N CYS A 227 9.68 -9.94 -5.85
CA CYS A 227 8.32 -10.41 -6.11
C CYS A 227 7.76 -9.60 -7.29
N PHE A 228 7.34 -10.27 -8.36
CA PHE A 228 6.81 -9.60 -9.56
C PHE A 228 5.77 -10.45 -10.28
N VAL A 229 4.89 -9.81 -11.04
CA VAL A 229 3.80 -10.52 -11.74
C VAL A 229 4.32 -11.23 -12.99
N VAL A 230 3.90 -12.48 -13.19
CA VAL A 230 4.24 -13.32 -14.36
C VAL A 230 3.02 -13.85 -15.12
N GLY A 231 1.81 -13.56 -14.66
CA GLY A 231 0.59 -13.93 -15.36
C GLY A 231 -0.66 -13.42 -14.66
N ARG A 232 -1.74 -13.29 -15.43
CA ARG A 232 -3.06 -12.89 -14.95
C ARG A 232 -4.15 -13.51 -15.81
N ARG A 233 -5.31 -13.77 -15.24
CA ARG A 233 -6.51 -14.22 -15.95
C ARG A 233 -7.76 -13.76 -15.22
N SER A 234 -8.81 -13.47 -15.95
CA SER A 234 -10.10 -13.06 -15.38
C SER A 234 -11.24 -13.49 -16.31
N PRO A 235 -12.39 -13.95 -15.76
CA PRO A 235 -13.62 -14.11 -16.54
C PRO A 235 -14.22 -12.76 -16.99
N TYR A 236 -13.77 -11.64 -16.43
CA TYR A 236 -14.19 -10.28 -16.76
C TYR A 236 -13.06 -9.47 -17.40
N SER A 237 -12.12 -10.15 -18.05
CA SER A 237 -11.02 -9.52 -18.78
C SER A 237 -11.56 -8.59 -19.87
N LEU A 238 -11.07 -7.34 -19.88
CA LEU A 238 -11.27 -6.41 -20.98
C LEU A 238 -10.19 -6.56 -22.07
N TYR A 239 -9.17 -7.38 -21.82
CA TYR A 239 -8.25 -7.81 -22.88
C TYR A 239 -8.96 -8.78 -23.81
N ASP A 240 -9.10 -8.35 -25.07
CA ASP A 240 -9.61 -9.15 -26.17
C ASP A 240 -8.43 -9.49 -27.10
N TYR A 241 -8.10 -10.79 -27.19
CA TYR A 241 -7.01 -11.27 -28.04
C TYR A 241 -7.23 -10.95 -29.52
N GLY A 242 -8.48 -11.06 -30.00
CA GLY A 242 -8.81 -10.78 -31.40
C GLY A 242 -8.65 -9.31 -31.76
N LEU A 243 -8.85 -8.38 -30.84
CA LEU A 243 -8.61 -6.95 -31.08
C LEU A 243 -7.14 -6.53 -30.94
N ALA A 244 -6.30 -7.37 -30.31
CA ALA A 244 -4.92 -7.03 -29.97
C ALA A 244 -3.87 -7.78 -30.81
N THR A 245 -4.22 -8.94 -31.38
CA THR A 245 -3.28 -9.78 -32.13
C THR A 245 -2.95 -9.22 -33.51
N TYR A 246 -1.78 -9.60 -34.03
CA TYR A 246 -1.38 -9.38 -35.43
C TYR A 246 -1.54 -10.65 -36.28
N ASP A 247 -2.02 -11.73 -35.68
CA ASP A 247 -2.21 -13.01 -36.36
C ASP A 247 -3.47 -13.01 -37.24
N ALA A 248 -3.73 -14.10 -37.95
CA ALA A 248 -4.90 -14.25 -38.82
C ALA A 248 -6.27 -14.14 -38.09
N ALA A 249 -6.28 -14.15 -36.76
CA ALA A 249 -7.45 -13.96 -35.92
C ALA A 249 -7.74 -12.48 -35.60
N ASP A 250 -6.96 -11.55 -36.16
CA ASP A 250 -7.17 -10.11 -35.98
C ASP A 250 -8.58 -9.69 -36.44
N SER A 251 -9.27 -8.99 -35.54
CA SER A 251 -10.64 -8.49 -35.70
C SER A 251 -10.73 -6.97 -35.55
N PHE A 252 -9.60 -6.28 -35.36
CA PHE A 252 -9.53 -4.83 -35.27
C PHE A 252 -9.76 -4.19 -36.64
N ASN A 253 -10.69 -3.23 -36.73
CA ASN A 253 -10.93 -2.51 -37.98
C ASN A 253 -9.90 -1.39 -38.19
N HIS A 254 -8.81 -1.72 -38.88
CA HIS A 254 -7.71 -0.79 -39.16
C HIS A 254 -8.12 0.47 -39.92
N ALA A 255 -9.20 0.42 -40.72
CA ALA A 255 -9.65 1.56 -41.53
C ALA A 255 -10.13 2.75 -40.67
N ASP A 256 -10.61 2.49 -39.45
CA ASP A 256 -11.14 3.53 -38.57
C ASP A 256 -10.01 4.39 -37.95
N SER A 257 -8.79 3.86 -37.89
CA SER A 257 -7.63 4.50 -37.24
C SER A 257 -7.24 5.82 -37.91
N GLU A 258 -7.29 5.92 -39.24
CA GLU A 258 -6.89 7.14 -39.95
C GLU A 258 -7.80 8.32 -39.59
N GLY A 259 -9.12 8.09 -39.59
CA GLY A 259 -10.11 9.09 -39.20
C GLY A 259 -9.98 9.49 -37.74
N PHE A 260 -9.80 8.51 -36.85
CA PHE A 260 -9.61 8.74 -35.42
C PHE A 260 -8.39 9.62 -35.15
N VAL A 261 -7.22 9.28 -35.69
CA VAL A 261 -5.97 10.03 -35.44
C VAL A 261 -6.07 11.47 -35.95
N LYS A 262 -6.65 11.67 -37.14
CA LYS A 262 -6.87 13.02 -37.70
C LYS A 262 -7.73 13.87 -36.78
N LEU A 263 -8.87 13.34 -36.33
CA LEU A 263 -9.79 14.09 -35.47
C LEU A 263 -9.23 14.31 -34.06
N TRP A 264 -8.60 13.30 -33.46
CA TRP A 264 -8.00 13.41 -32.13
C TRP A 264 -6.85 14.43 -32.09
N GLY A 265 -6.01 14.43 -33.13
CA GLY A 265 -4.86 15.34 -33.25
C GLY A 265 -5.21 16.78 -33.66
N LEU A 266 -6.41 17.03 -34.19
CA LEU A 266 -6.78 18.30 -34.84
C LEU A 266 -6.56 19.54 -33.94
N GLY A 267 -6.84 19.41 -32.64
CA GLY A 267 -6.62 20.49 -31.68
C GLY A 267 -5.13 20.84 -31.51
N ILE A 268 -4.27 19.83 -31.43
CA ILE A 268 -2.82 20.00 -31.33
C ILE A 268 -2.24 20.56 -32.62
N GLU A 269 -2.71 20.07 -33.78
CA GLU A 269 -2.32 20.61 -35.09
C GLU A 269 -2.68 22.09 -35.22
N THR A 270 -3.89 22.48 -34.80
CA THR A 270 -4.34 23.88 -34.83
C THR A 270 -3.50 24.75 -33.90
N TRP A 271 -3.24 24.30 -32.67
CA TRP A 271 -2.37 24.99 -31.73
C TRP A 271 -0.97 25.21 -32.32
N ALA A 272 -0.37 24.16 -32.89
CA ALA A 272 0.97 24.23 -33.48
C ALA A 272 1.03 25.25 -34.62
N ALA A 273 0.04 25.25 -35.51
CA ALA A 273 -0.03 26.15 -36.65
C ALA A 273 -0.28 27.62 -36.27
N LYS A 274 -0.88 27.90 -35.10
CA LYS A 274 -1.29 29.25 -34.71
C LYS A 274 -0.44 29.88 -33.62
N GLN A 275 0.12 29.09 -32.71
CA GLN A 275 0.75 29.58 -31.49
C GLN A 275 2.19 29.09 -31.35
N ALA A 276 2.49 27.84 -31.68
CA ALA A 276 3.84 27.29 -31.47
C ALA A 276 4.92 28.02 -32.29
N GLN A 277 4.57 28.49 -33.49
CA GLN A 277 5.49 29.25 -34.36
C GLN A 277 5.50 30.77 -34.10
N ALA A 278 4.61 31.27 -33.23
CA ALA A 278 4.54 32.71 -32.92
C ALA A 278 5.45 33.11 -31.75
N GLY A 279 6.11 32.13 -31.12
CA GLY A 279 7.01 32.30 -29.98
C GLY A 279 8.51 32.24 -30.32
N ASP A 280 8.87 32.02 -31.60
CA ASP A 280 10.22 32.13 -32.16
C ASP A 280 10.37 33.44 -32.95
#